data_AF-A0A0L8FNQ0-F1
#
_entry.id   AF-A0A0L8FNQ0-F1
#
_cell.length_a   1.000
_cell.length_b   1.000
_cell.length_c   1.000
_cell.angle_alpha   90.00
_cell.angle_beta   90.00
_cell.angle_gamma   90.00
#
_symmetry.space_group_name_H-M   'P 1'
#
loop_
_entity.id
_entity.type
_entity.pdbx_description
1 polymer ?
#
loop_
_entity_poly.entity_id
_entity_poly.type
_entity_poly.pdbx_seq_one_letter_code
_entity_poly.pdbx_strand_id
1 'polypeptide(L)'
;MWFVSKLLTTQPLLRLSFITSLLGGLIADTLLGRFIGLLFSFLIYVIGYFFLLLVSAPVPKDGKQNVFYNFCPSHTRNSSMHIPNLFEENCSLLFFSILTTAAIGIGFFKSNIIPFGADQVQNNSPVIIRSFFNWFYLSLNIGAFIGLGVLTYIQ
;
A
#
# COMPACT_ATOMS: atom_id res chain seq x y z
N MET A 1 -20.34 -5.25 12.32
CA MET A 1 -19.23 -6.23 12.40
C MET A 1 -18.16 -6.01 11.32
N TRP A 2 -18.54 -5.77 10.06
CA TRP A 2 -17.62 -5.48 8.94
C TRP A 2 -16.74 -4.22 9.14
N PHE A 3 -17.32 -3.12 9.65
CA PHE A 3 -16.59 -1.88 9.91
C PHE A 3 -15.49 -2.03 10.99
N VAL A 4 -15.78 -2.79 12.06
CA VAL A 4 -14.82 -3.05 13.15
C VAL A 4 -13.69 -3.98 12.69
N SER A 5 -13.98 -4.95 11.83
CA SER A 5 -12.97 -5.84 11.24
C SER A 5 -12.03 -5.11 10.27
N LYS A 6 -12.55 -4.21 9.43
CA LYS A 6 -11.72 -3.31 8.60
C LYS A 6 -10.85 -2.40 9.47
N LEU A 7 -11.41 -1.84 10.55
CA LEU A 7 -10.66 -0.98 11.46
C LEU A 7 -9.51 -1.73 12.14
N LEU A 8 -9.72 -2.97 12.57
CA LEU A 8 -8.69 -3.76 13.25
C LEU A 8 -7.50 -4.11 12.35
N THR A 9 -7.73 -4.34 11.05
CA THR A 9 -6.67 -4.71 10.10
C THR A 9 -5.92 -3.50 9.52
N THR A 10 -6.58 -2.34 9.34
CA THR A 10 -5.94 -1.16 8.73
C THR A 10 -5.12 -0.32 9.72
N GLN A 11 -5.50 -0.29 11.00
CA GLN A 11 -4.78 0.48 12.03
C GLN A 11 -3.31 0.08 12.22
N PRO A 12 -2.93 -1.21 12.32
CA PRO A 12 -1.52 -1.59 12.45
C PRO A 12 -0.70 -1.24 11.20
N LEU A 13 -1.29 -1.37 10.00
CA LEU A 13 -0.63 -1.03 8.74
C LEU A 13 -0.40 0.48 8.61
N LEU A 14 -1.35 1.30 9.06
CA LEU A 14 -1.18 2.75 9.13
C LEU A 14 -0.02 3.12 10.05
N ARG A 15 0.08 2.50 11.23
CA ARG A 15 1.20 2.72 12.17
C ARG A 15 2.55 2.33 11.54
N LEU A 16 2.59 1.21 10.82
CA LEU A 16 3.78 0.78 10.11
C LEU A 16 4.21 1.80 9.03
N SER A 17 3.26 2.39 8.31
CA SER A 17 3.57 3.42 7.30
C SER A 17 4.27 4.66 7.89
N PHE A 18 3.94 5.03 9.13
CA PHE A 18 4.61 6.15 9.80
C PHE A 18 6.03 5.80 10.25
N ILE A 19 6.26 4.61 10.79
CA ILE A 19 7.60 4.13 11.17
C ILE A 19 8.49 4.02 9.94
N THR A 20 7.95 3.43 8.87
CA THR A 20 8.66 3.30 7.60
C THR A 20 8.89 4.65 6.92
N SER A 21 8.03 5.64 7.11
CA SER A 21 8.31 7.03 6.65
C SER A 21 9.55 7.62 7.32
N LEU A 22 9.74 7.39 8.62
CA LEU A 22 10.93 7.88 9.34
C LEU A 22 12.21 7.21 8.78
N LEU A 23 12.18 5.89 8.62
CA LEU A 23 13.29 5.13 8.06
C LEU A 23 13.57 5.51 6.61
N GLY A 24 12.52 5.65 5.79
CA GLY A 24 12.63 5.98 4.37
C GLY A 24 13.23 7.34 4.10
N GLY A 25 12.95 8.34 4.96
CA GLY A 25 13.62 9.64 4.92
C GLY A 25 15.09 9.53 5.30
N LEU A 26 15.40 8.86 6.42
CA LEU A 26 16.78 8.69 6.88
C LEU A 26 17.65 7.97 5.82
N ILE A 27 17.12 6.90 5.23
CA ILE A 27 17.81 6.11 4.21
C ILE A 27 18.07 6.94 2.96
N ALA A 28 17.10 7.75 2.54
CA ALA A 28 17.24 8.60 1.36
C ALA A 28 18.24 9.74 1.59
N ASP A 29 18.27 10.33 2.79
CA ASP A 29 19.20 11.41 3.13
C ASP A 29 20.63 10.91 3.36
N THR A 30 20.84 9.66 3.79
CA THR A 30 22.18 9.12 4.13
C THR A 30 22.82 8.23 3.06
N LEU A 31 22.04 7.42 2.33
CA LEU A 31 22.60 6.34 1.50
C LEU A 31 22.29 6.50 -0.01
N LEU A 32 21.03 6.78 -0.36
CA LEU A 32 20.54 6.64 -1.75
C LEU A 32 20.35 7.96 -2.50
N GLY A 33 20.17 9.07 -1.78
CA GLY A 33 19.67 10.31 -2.35
C GLY A 33 18.15 10.29 -2.57
N ARG A 34 17.56 11.50 -2.56
CA ARG A 34 16.10 11.70 -2.54
C ARG A 34 15.38 11.18 -3.78
N PHE A 35 15.96 11.36 -4.98
CA PHE A 35 15.37 10.89 -6.23
C PHE A 35 15.29 9.36 -6.30
N ILE A 36 16.39 8.68 -5.97
CA ILE A 36 16.46 7.21 -6.01
C ILE A 36 15.58 6.60 -4.91
N GLY A 37 15.55 7.20 -3.70
CA GLY A 37 14.62 6.79 -2.65
C GLY A 37 13.16 6.90 -3.09
N LEU A 38 12.80 7.98 -3.79
CA LEU A 38 11.47 8.15 -4.36
C LEU A 38 11.15 7.10 -5.44
N LEU A 39 12.10 6.81 -6.33
CA LEU A 39 11.90 5.82 -7.39
C LEU A 39 11.70 4.40 -6.84
N PHE A 40 12.58 3.95 -5.93
CA PHE A 40 12.47 2.61 -5.34
C PHE A 40 11.18 2.44 -4.53
N SER A 41 10.81 3.45 -3.74
CA SER A 41 9.57 3.40 -2.96
C SER A 41 8.32 3.35 -3.83
N PHE A 42 8.31 4.09 -4.95
CA PHE A 42 7.24 4.02 -5.94
C PHE A 42 7.13 2.63 -6.58
N LEU A 43 8.25 1.98 -6.91
CA LEU A 43 8.25 0.61 -7.44
C LEU A 43 7.68 -0.39 -6.44
N ILE A 44 8.11 -0.34 -5.17
CA ILE A 44 7.58 -1.20 -4.10
C ILE A 44 6.07 -0.99 -3.92
N TYR A 45 5.63 0.27 -3.96
CA TYR A 45 4.21 0.62 -3.90
C TYR A 45 3.41 -0.04 -5.03
N VAL A 46 3.82 0.16 -6.29
CA VAL A 46 3.12 -0.42 -7.46
C VAL A 46 3.11 -1.94 -7.40
N ILE A 47 4.22 -2.57 -7.03
CA ILE A 47 4.32 -4.02 -6.87
C ILE A 47 3.31 -4.53 -5.82
N GLY A 48 3.23 -3.88 -4.66
CA GLY A 48 2.29 -4.26 -3.60
C GLY A 48 0.82 -4.23 -4.07
N TYR A 49 0.41 -3.16 -4.75
CA TYR A 49 -0.96 -3.06 -5.29
C TYR A 49 -1.22 -4.02 -6.45
N PHE A 50 -0.21 -4.30 -7.28
CA PHE A 50 -0.32 -5.27 -8.36
C PHE A 50 -0.57 -6.68 -7.81
N PHE A 51 0.21 -7.12 -6.81
CA PHE A 51 -0.02 -8.40 -6.14
C PHE A 51 -1.36 -8.46 -5.42
N LEU A 52 -1.79 -7.37 -4.78
CA LEU A 52 -3.10 -7.29 -4.14
C LEU A 52 -4.22 -7.51 -5.16
N LEU A 53 -4.12 -6.90 -6.34
CA LEU A 53 -5.10 -7.07 -7.42
C LEU A 53 -5.14 -8.52 -7.91
N LEU A 54 -3.98 -9.15 -8.11
CA LEU A 54 -3.90 -10.54 -8.58
C LEU A 54 -4.56 -11.53 -7.62
N VAL A 55 -4.37 -11.33 -6.31
CA VAL A 55 -4.90 -12.22 -5.28
C VAL A 55 -6.39 -11.95 -5.02
N SER A 56 -6.86 -10.72 -5.26
CA SER A 56 -8.26 -10.33 -5.08
C SER A 56 -9.14 -10.62 -6.30
N ALA A 57 -8.57 -11.14 -7.40
CA ALA A 57 -9.31 -11.41 -8.63
C ALA A 57 -10.36 -12.52 -8.42
N PRO A 58 -11.61 -12.33 -8.87
CA PRO A 58 -12.67 -13.32 -8.68
C PRO A 58 -12.35 -14.63 -9.43
N VAL A 59 -12.67 -15.76 -8.81
CA VAL A 59 -12.49 -17.09 -9.42
C VAL A 59 -13.47 -17.23 -10.60
N PRO A 60 -13.01 -17.56 -11.82
CA PRO A 60 -13.87 -17.80 -12.97
C PRO A 60 -14.80 -18.99 -12.70
N LYS A 61 -16.07 -18.87 -13.10
CA LYS A 61 -17.09 -19.92 -12.95
C LYS A 61 -16.82 -21.17 -13.81
N ASP A 62 -15.87 -21.09 -14.74
CA ASP A 62 -15.53 -22.15 -15.71
C ASP A 62 -14.56 -23.23 -15.17
N GLY A 63 -14.25 -23.24 -13.87
CA GLY A 63 -13.39 -24.27 -13.25
C GLY A 63 -11.92 -24.23 -13.68
N LYS A 64 -11.52 -23.29 -14.56
CA LYS A 64 -10.13 -23.02 -14.90
C LYS A 64 -9.47 -22.28 -13.73
N GLN A 65 -8.71 -23.03 -12.95
CA GLN A 65 -7.94 -22.52 -11.83
C GLN A 65 -6.93 -21.47 -12.30
N ASN A 66 -7.03 -20.26 -11.76
CA ASN A 66 -6.02 -19.22 -11.90
C ASN A 66 -4.73 -19.71 -11.19
N VAL A 67 -3.55 -19.30 -11.66
CA VAL A 67 -2.24 -19.68 -11.06
C VAL A 67 -2.19 -19.45 -9.54
N PHE A 68 -2.93 -18.46 -9.04
CA PHE A 68 -3.01 -18.09 -7.61
C PHE A 68 -4.07 -18.86 -6.79
N TYR A 69 -4.97 -19.63 -7.42
CA TYR A 69 -5.94 -20.48 -6.71
C TYR A 69 -5.25 -21.53 -5.83
N ASN A 70 -4.05 -21.99 -6.24
CA ASN A 70 -3.23 -22.93 -5.49
C ASN A 70 -2.58 -22.32 -4.23
N PHE A 71 -2.48 -20.99 -4.15
CA PHE A 71 -1.94 -20.33 -2.95
C PHE A 71 -2.99 -20.23 -1.85
N CYS A 72 -4.26 -20.16 -2.24
CA CYS A 72 -5.41 -20.08 -1.35
C CYS A 72 -6.54 -21.03 -1.78
N PRO A 73 -6.38 -22.34 -1.58
CA PRO A 73 -7.46 -23.27 -1.85
C PRO A 73 -8.62 -23.01 -0.89
N SER A 74 -9.78 -22.62 -1.42
CA SER A 74 -11.01 -22.58 -0.63
C SER A 74 -11.34 -24.01 -0.20
N HIS A 75 -11.38 -24.24 1.11
CA HIS A 75 -11.71 -25.54 1.68
C HIS A 75 -13.16 -25.94 1.32
N THR A 76 -13.35 -26.64 0.20
CA THR A 76 -14.56 -27.44 0.01
C THR A 76 -14.49 -28.58 1.02
N ARG A 77 -15.27 -28.48 2.10
CA ARG A 77 -15.43 -29.53 3.12
C ARG A 77 -15.98 -30.79 2.47
N ASN A 78 -15.11 -31.72 2.10
CA ASN A 78 -15.48 -33.12 2.05
C ASN A 78 -14.84 -33.80 3.26
N SER A 79 -15.71 -34.21 4.18
CA SER A 79 -15.37 -34.89 5.43
C SER A 79 -14.58 -36.18 5.17
N SER A 80 -13.26 -36.12 5.35
CA SER A 80 -12.47 -37.29 5.73
C SER A 80 -11.15 -36.79 6.32
N MET A 81 -11.08 -36.86 7.64
CA MET A 81 -9.90 -36.92 8.51
C MET A 81 -8.58 -36.38 7.91
N HIS A 82 -8.17 -35.20 8.35
CA HIS A 82 -6.80 -34.73 8.19
C HIS A 82 -6.30 -34.11 9.50
N ILE A 83 -5.11 -34.55 9.91
CA ILE A 83 -4.33 -34.01 11.02
C ILE A 83 -4.14 -32.50 10.73
N PRO A 84 -4.42 -31.59 11.69
CA PRO A 84 -4.31 -30.17 11.42
C PRO A 84 -2.83 -29.82 11.31
N ASN A 85 -2.36 -29.60 10.08
CA ASN A 85 -1.06 -29.02 9.85
C ASN A 85 -1.11 -27.56 10.31
N LEU A 86 -0.09 -27.12 11.04
CA LEU A 86 0.14 -25.75 11.54
C LEU A 86 0.15 -24.66 10.44
N PHE A 87 -0.09 -25.03 9.18
CA PHE A 87 0.10 -24.27 7.95
C PHE A 87 -1.22 -23.96 7.20
N GLU A 88 -2.38 -24.24 7.81
CA GLU A 88 -3.70 -23.90 7.22
C GLU A 88 -4.04 -22.39 7.26
N GLU A 89 -3.21 -21.54 7.88
CA GLU A 89 -3.40 -20.08 7.94
C GLU A 89 -2.75 -19.28 6.78
N ASN A 90 -2.24 -19.95 5.75
CA ASN A 90 -1.41 -19.33 4.69
C ASN A 90 -2.06 -18.17 3.94
N CYS A 91 -3.37 -18.16 3.78
CA CYS A 91 -4.06 -17.07 3.08
C CYS A 91 -4.00 -15.76 3.85
N SER A 92 -4.27 -15.81 5.15
CA SER A 92 -4.25 -14.62 6.00
C SER A 92 -2.86 -13.99 6.03
N LEU A 93 -1.83 -14.84 6.14
CA LEU A 93 -0.43 -14.42 6.11
C LEU A 93 -0.01 -13.81 4.76
N LEU A 94 -0.45 -14.38 3.64
CA LEU A 94 -0.17 -13.80 2.32
C LEU A 94 -0.85 -12.43 2.14
N PHE A 95 -2.12 -12.30 2.51
CA PHE A 95 -2.78 -10.98 2.43
C PHE A 95 -2.07 -9.95 3.32
N PHE A 96 -1.67 -10.35 4.53
CA PHE A 96 -0.95 -9.48 5.45
C PHE A 96 0.44 -9.08 4.91
N SER A 97 1.18 -10.00 4.28
CA SER A 97 2.49 -9.71 3.71
C SER A 97 2.42 -8.75 2.52
N ILE A 98 1.41 -8.91 1.65
CA ILE A 98 1.16 -8.00 0.53
C ILE A 98 0.78 -6.61 1.04
N LEU A 99 -0.13 -6.53 2.02
CA LEU A 99 -0.55 -5.26 2.63
C LEU A 99 0.61 -4.57 3.36
N THR A 100 1.46 -5.34 4.04
CA THR A 100 2.67 -4.84 4.70
C THR A 100 3.65 -4.25 3.68
N THR A 101 3.86 -4.95 2.56
CA THR A 101 4.73 -4.48 1.47
C THR A 101 4.22 -3.16 0.88
N ALA A 102 2.91 -3.07 0.63
CA ALA A 102 2.28 -1.83 0.17
C ALA A 102 2.43 -0.69 1.21
N ALA A 103 2.23 -0.97 2.50
CA ALA A 103 2.38 0.02 3.57
C ALA A 103 3.81 0.55 3.70
N ILE A 104 4.83 -0.31 3.54
CA ILE A 104 6.25 0.10 3.50
C ILE A 104 6.50 1.04 2.30
N GLY A 105 5.99 0.66 1.11
CA GLY A 105 6.12 1.50 -0.10
C GLY A 105 5.51 2.89 0.07
N ILE A 106 4.29 2.98 0.63
CA ILE A 106 3.61 4.26 0.91
C ILE A 106 4.42 5.12 1.89
N GLY A 107 4.93 4.52 2.98
CA GLY A 107 5.69 5.24 3.99
C GLY A 107 6.94 5.88 3.40
N PHE A 108 7.74 5.10 2.66
CA PHE A 108 8.97 5.60 2.05
C PHE A 108 8.67 6.62 0.94
N PHE A 109 7.60 6.45 0.17
CA PHE A 109 7.20 7.40 -0.85
C PHE A 109 6.82 8.75 -0.23
N LYS A 110 6.01 8.72 0.83
CA LYS A 110 5.52 9.92 1.53
C LYS A 110 6.66 10.74 2.14
N SER A 111 7.69 10.11 2.70
CA SER A 111 8.80 10.82 3.32
C SER A 111 9.69 11.55 2.31
N ASN A 112 9.72 11.09 1.05
CA ASN A 112 10.69 11.55 0.06
C ASN A 112 10.10 12.50 -1.00
N ILE A 113 8.80 12.39 -1.31
CA ILE A 113 8.18 13.20 -2.37
C ILE A 113 8.19 14.70 -2.09
N ILE A 114 7.90 15.12 -0.85
CA ILE A 114 7.82 16.54 -0.48
C ILE A 114 9.22 17.18 -0.47
N PRO A 115 10.24 16.62 0.21
CA PRO A 115 11.59 17.17 0.17
C PRO A 115 12.15 17.22 -1.26
N PHE A 116 11.96 16.16 -2.04
CA PHE A 116 12.41 16.14 -3.44
C PHE A 116 11.78 17.26 -4.27
N GLY A 117 10.47 17.46 -4.16
CA GLY A 117 9.78 18.54 -4.86
C GLY A 117 10.20 19.93 -4.38
N ALA A 118 10.44 20.09 -3.08
CA ALA A 118 10.97 21.32 -2.51
C ALA A 118 12.35 21.67 -3.07
N ASP A 119 13.24 20.67 -3.22
CA ASP A 119 14.57 20.85 -3.79
C ASP A 119 14.52 21.34 -5.25
N GLN A 120 13.48 20.98 -6.02
CA GLN A 120 13.31 21.46 -7.40
C GLN A 120 13.01 22.95 -7.50
N VAL A 121 12.37 23.53 -6.49
CA VAL A 121 11.93 24.93 -6.50
C VAL A 121 12.74 25.80 -5.53
N GLN A 122 13.70 25.24 -4.80
CA GLN A 122 14.40 25.91 -3.70
C GLN A 122 15.13 27.20 -4.12
N ASN A 123 15.61 27.26 -5.37
CA ASN A 123 16.38 28.40 -5.89
C ASN A 123 15.49 29.45 -6.58
N ASN A 124 14.16 29.26 -6.57
CA ASN A 124 13.22 30.15 -7.24
C ASN A 124 12.72 31.26 -6.30
N SER A 125 11.93 32.18 -6.84
CA SER A 125 11.32 33.24 -6.03
C SER A 125 10.38 32.63 -4.97
N PRO A 126 10.24 33.29 -3.79
CA PRO A 126 9.35 32.80 -2.73
C PRO A 126 7.89 32.67 -3.18
N VAL A 127 7.48 33.41 -4.21
CA VAL A 127 6.15 33.31 -4.83
C VAL A 127 5.97 31.95 -5.51
N ILE A 128 6.98 31.48 -6.25
CA ILE A 128 6.94 30.17 -6.94
C ILE A 128 6.91 29.03 -5.92
N ILE A 129 7.74 29.12 -4.86
CA ILE A 129 7.76 28.11 -3.79
C ILE A 129 6.39 28.00 -3.11
N ARG A 130 5.76 29.13 -2.76
CA ARG A 130 4.41 29.14 -2.16
C ARG A 130 3.36 28.59 -3.12
N SER A 131 3.43 28.93 -4.40
CA SER A 131 2.51 28.42 -5.42
C SER A 131 2.62 26.90 -5.57
N PHE A 132 3.84 26.36 -5.60
CA PHE A 132 4.10 24.92 -5.63
C PHE A 132 3.42 24.20 -4.46
N PHE A 133 3.67 24.66 -3.22
CA PHE A 133 3.05 24.05 -2.04
C PHE A 133 1.53 24.22 -2.03
N ASN A 134 0.99 25.37 -2.44
CA ASN A 134 -0.45 25.58 -2.53
C ASN A 134 -1.12 24.56 -3.47
N TRP A 135 -0.58 24.40 -4.69
CA TRP A 135 -1.10 23.41 -5.65
C TRP A 135 -0.91 21.97 -5.17
N PHE A 136 0.22 21.68 -4.54
CA PHE A 136 0.49 20.36 -3.94
C PHE A 136 -0.55 20.02 -2.85
N TYR A 137 -0.78 20.93 -1.90
CA TYR A 137 -1.76 20.73 -0.84
C TYR A 137 -3.19 20.67 -1.37
N LEU A 138 -3.54 21.49 -2.37
CA LEU A 138 -4.85 21.41 -3.02
C LEU A 138 -5.07 20.01 -3.62
N SER A 139 -4.05 19.47 -4.30
CA SER A 139 -4.11 18.15 -4.93
C SER A 139 -4.27 17.02 -3.90
N LEU A 140 -3.58 17.10 -2.76
CA LEU A 140 -3.74 16.15 -1.65
C LEU A 140 -5.15 16.17 -1.05
N ASN A 141 -5.70 17.37 -0.83
CA ASN A 141 -7.06 17.51 -0.28
C ASN A 141 -8.13 16.98 -1.25
N ILE A 142 -8.00 17.26 -2.55
CA ILE A 142 -8.89 16.71 -3.58
C ILE A 142 -8.78 15.17 -3.60
N GLY A 143 -7.56 14.62 -3.59
CA GLY A 143 -7.35 13.17 -3.54
C GLY A 143 -7.99 12.52 -2.31
N ALA A 144 -7.84 13.13 -1.14
CA ALA A 144 -8.48 12.67 0.09
C ALA A 144 -10.01 12.73 0.01
N PHE A 145 -10.58 13.80 -0.55
CA PHE A 145 -12.02 13.94 -0.73
C PHE A 145 -12.58 12.86 -1.68
N ILE A 146 -11.92 12.60 -2.81
CA ILE A 146 -12.33 11.55 -3.75
C ILE A 146 -12.22 10.17 -3.08
N GLY A 147 -11.11 9.91 -2.39
CA GLY A 147 -10.85 8.61 -1.75
C GLY A 147 -11.78 8.31 -0.57
N LEU A 148 -12.04 9.30 0.30
CA LEU A 148 -12.89 9.13 1.48
C LEU A 148 -14.37 9.39 1.21
N GLY A 149 -14.70 10.09 0.12
CA GLY A 149 -16.07 10.43 -0.26
C GLY A 149 -16.61 9.53 -1.37
N VAL A 150 -16.03 9.60 -2.56
CA VAL A 150 -16.58 8.91 -3.76
C VAL A 150 -16.37 7.40 -3.67
N LEU A 151 -15.15 6.94 -3.36
CA LEU A 151 -14.85 5.51 -3.35
C LEU A 151 -15.59 4.76 -2.22
N THR A 152 -15.66 5.36 -1.03
CA THR A 152 -16.38 4.79 0.11
C THR A 152 -17.90 4.80 -0.08
N TYR A 153 -18.44 5.74 -0.88
CA TYR A 153 -19.86 5.76 -1.22
C TYR A 153 -20.24 4.63 -2.17
N ILE A 154 -19.37 4.31 -3.13
CA ILE A 154 -19.60 3.23 -4.11
C ILE A 154 -19.41 1.84 -3.50
N GLN A 155 -18.48 1.71 -2.54
CA GLN A 155 -18.07 0.46 -1.90
C GLN A 155 -19.01 0.00 -0.78
#